data_AF-A0A9P7W068-F1
#
_entry.id   AF-A0A9P7W068-F1
#
_cell.length_a   1.000
_cell.length_b   1.000
_cell.length_c   1.000
_cell.angle_alpha   90.00
_cell.angle_beta   90.00
_cell.angle_gamma   90.00
#
_symmetry.space_group_name_H-M   'P 1'
#
loop_
_entity.id
_entity.type
_entity.pdbx_description
1 polymer ?
#
loop_
_entity_poly.entity_id
_entity_poly.type
_entity_poly.pdbx_seq_one_letter_code
_entity_poly.pdbx_strand_id
1 'polypeptide(L)'
;MDELTTYIKGINTRSSHLDKANEYLRQVFNFVHQHVVNKPLEAQPVPLELLIFTIDQSISPLFVVNAEAYPNLLDLIASVEQYRRTLLKKAEDAIVWDKACTGMGRIDEALTTEERASLYGMANLAAAQRELFIAIVADLCKMDIFYLLRSEDHHLTDVMLRLSQYFPWLPLRDSVPIDSPFLFLRADLDEPERNLLLEAGKSCYQTLVDLYEWTKKQNSDEYVLTLSWTLVFFLNQGAASKSTHSGHQER
;
A
#
# COMPACT_ATOMS: atom_id res chain seq x y z
N MET A 1 -18.70 19.99 3.20
CA MET A 1 -18.03 20.93 4.11
C MET A 1 -18.89 21.25 5.33
N ASP A 2 -20.17 21.56 5.15
CA ASP A 2 -21.08 21.83 6.28
C ASP A 2 -21.33 20.61 7.17
N GLU A 3 -21.34 19.40 6.62
CA GLU A 3 -21.44 18.15 7.40
C GLU A 3 -20.22 17.91 8.29
N LEU A 4 -19.01 18.09 7.76
CA LEU A 4 -17.76 18.00 8.53
C LEU A 4 -17.77 19.04 9.66
N THR A 5 -18.18 20.27 9.35
CA THR A 5 -18.24 21.39 10.31
C THR A 5 -19.31 21.16 11.39
N THR A 6 -20.43 20.51 11.04
CA THR A 6 -21.52 20.19 11.97
C THR A 6 -21.14 19.00 12.86
N TYR A 7 -20.45 17.99 12.31
CA TYR A 7 -19.89 16.87 13.05
C TYR A 7 -18.84 17.35 14.07
N ILE A 8 -17.99 18.30 13.69
CA ILE A 8 -16.94 18.90 14.53
C ILE A 8 -17.53 19.66 15.75
N LYS A 9 -18.72 20.27 15.63
CA LYS A 9 -19.31 21.10 16.70
C LYS A 9 -20.01 20.30 17.81
N GLY A 10 -20.14 18.97 17.68
CA GLY A 10 -20.92 18.13 18.59
C GLY A 10 -20.22 17.65 19.86
N ILE A 11 -18.91 17.87 20.04
CA ILE A 11 -18.15 17.16 21.09
C ILE A 11 -17.90 18.08 22.29
N ASN A 12 -18.60 17.82 23.39
CA ASN A 12 -18.38 18.48 24.68
C ASN A 12 -17.92 17.49 25.77
N THR A 13 -17.00 17.98 26.61
CA THR A 13 -16.54 17.53 27.94
C THR A 13 -15.32 16.58 28.10
N ARG A 14 -14.35 17.12 28.88
CA ARG A 14 -13.38 16.52 29.84
C ARG A 14 -12.77 15.12 29.56
N SER A 15 -11.66 15.11 28.83
CA SER A 15 -10.58 14.11 28.88
C SER A 15 -9.25 14.83 28.61
N SER A 16 -8.11 14.19 28.91
CA SER A 16 -6.78 14.78 28.75
C SER A 16 -6.59 15.28 27.31
N HIS A 17 -5.85 16.37 27.11
CA HIS A 17 -5.69 16.99 25.78
C HIS A 17 -5.11 16.01 24.73
N LEU A 18 -4.32 15.01 25.16
CA LEU A 18 -3.80 13.95 24.29
C LEU A 18 -4.90 12.96 23.88
N ASP A 19 -5.75 12.52 24.82
CA ASP A 19 -6.83 11.56 24.52
C ASP A 19 -7.84 12.16 23.54
N LYS A 20 -8.11 13.46 23.63
CA LYS A 20 -8.97 14.19 22.68
C LYS A 20 -8.36 14.30 21.29
N ALA A 21 -7.05 14.55 21.21
CA ALA A 21 -6.35 14.64 19.93
C ALA A 21 -6.34 13.28 19.22
N ASN A 22 -6.08 12.20 19.96
CA ASN A 22 -6.11 10.84 19.43
C ASN A 22 -7.51 10.42 18.97
N GLU A 23 -8.55 10.73 19.76
CA GLU A 23 -9.94 10.45 19.38
C GLU A 23 -10.38 11.27 18.17
N TYR A 24 -9.97 12.54 18.09
CA TYR A 24 -10.21 13.39 16.92
C TYR A 24 -9.58 12.79 15.66
N LEU A 25 -8.32 12.35 15.72
CA LEU A 25 -7.66 11.73 14.58
C LEU A 25 -8.30 10.41 14.19
N ARG A 26 -8.68 9.57 15.17
CA ARG A 26 -9.44 8.35 14.91
C ARG A 26 -10.73 8.63 14.14
N GLN A 27 -11.44 9.71 14.50
CA GLN A 27 -12.65 10.13 13.79
C GLN A 27 -12.37 10.64 12.37
N VAL A 28 -11.30 11.43 12.18
CA VAL A 28 -10.86 11.86 10.84
C VAL A 28 -10.50 10.65 9.98
N PHE A 29 -9.73 9.70 10.51
CA PHE A 29 -9.37 8.45 9.82
C PHE A 29 -10.61 7.63 9.45
N ASN A 30 -11.56 7.47 10.37
CA ASN A 30 -12.82 6.76 10.10
C ASN A 30 -13.65 7.47 9.02
N PHE A 31 -13.75 8.80 9.07
CA PHE A 31 -14.46 9.57 8.06
C PHE A 31 -13.81 9.38 6.68
N VAL A 32 -12.49 9.51 6.61
CA VAL A 32 -11.72 9.30 5.38
C VAL A 32 -11.92 7.87 4.88
N HIS A 33 -11.71 6.84 5.71
CA HIS A 33 -11.91 5.45 5.30
C HIS A 33 -13.32 5.18 4.75
N GLN A 34 -14.37 5.68 5.41
CA GLN A 34 -15.76 5.46 5.00
C GLN A 34 -16.17 6.24 3.74
N HIS A 35 -15.62 7.44 3.53
CA HIS A 35 -16.11 8.36 2.51
C HIS A 35 -15.14 8.59 1.35
N VAL A 36 -13.88 8.19 1.49
CA VAL A 36 -12.78 8.46 0.55
C VAL A 36 -12.27 7.17 -0.09
N VAL A 37 -11.78 6.24 0.73
CA VAL A 37 -11.12 5.01 0.26
C VAL A 37 -12.11 4.08 -0.47
N ASN A 38 -13.39 4.13 -0.10
CA ASN A 38 -14.44 3.24 -0.63
C ASN A 38 -15.30 3.83 -1.76
N LYS A 39 -15.00 5.05 -2.24
CA LYS A 39 -15.77 5.65 -3.36
C LYS A 39 -14.92 5.73 -4.62
N PRO A 40 -15.48 5.43 -5.81
CA PRO A 40 -14.79 5.68 -7.06
C PRO A 40 -14.48 7.19 -7.15
N LEU A 41 -13.21 7.53 -7.38
CA LEU A 41 -12.72 8.91 -7.48
C LEU A 41 -13.48 9.76 -8.51
N GLU A 42 -14.13 9.12 -9.46
CA GLU A 42 -14.94 9.74 -10.50
C GLU A 42 -16.24 10.38 -9.96
N ALA A 43 -16.76 9.94 -8.82
CA ALA A 43 -18.04 10.42 -8.28
C ALA A 43 -17.89 11.66 -7.38
N GLN A 44 -16.78 11.76 -6.62
CA GLN A 44 -16.47 12.93 -5.80
C GLN A 44 -14.99 12.91 -5.41
N PRO A 45 -14.14 13.76 -6.02
CA PRO A 45 -12.74 13.83 -5.66
C PRO A 45 -12.59 14.31 -4.22
N VAL A 46 -11.91 13.53 -3.40
CA VAL A 46 -11.54 13.87 -2.03
C VAL A 46 -10.49 14.96 -2.04
N PRO A 47 -10.66 16.06 -1.27
CA PRO A 47 -9.70 17.17 -1.27
C PRO A 47 -8.26 16.67 -1.02
N LEU A 48 -7.34 17.06 -1.89
CA LEU A 48 -5.94 16.62 -1.82
C LEU A 48 -5.30 17.04 -0.50
N GLU A 49 -5.67 18.22 0.02
CA GLU A 49 -5.23 18.75 1.29
C GLU A 49 -5.64 17.85 2.46
N LEU A 50 -6.81 17.23 2.37
CA LEU A 50 -7.28 16.28 3.38
C LEU A 50 -6.48 14.98 3.31
N LEU A 51 -6.15 14.49 2.11
CA LEU A 51 -5.30 13.31 1.95
C LEU A 51 -3.90 13.55 2.51
N ILE A 52 -3.27 14.68 2.15
CA ILE A 52 -1.94 15.07 2.63
C ILE A 52 -1.96 15.19 4.16
N PHE A 53 -2.91 15.94 4.72
CA PHE A 53 -3.05 16.06 6.17
C PHE A 53 -3.17 14.69 6.84
N THR A 54 -4.03 13.82 6.31
CA THR A 54 -4.26 12.47 6.86
C THR A 54 -2.99 11.63 6.81
N ILE A 55 -2.24 11.67 5.70
CA ILE A 55 -0.96 10.97 5.55
C ILE A 55 0.07 11.52 6.56
N ASP A 56 0.19 12.84 6.68
CA ASP A 56 1.12 13.49 7.61
C ASP A 56 0.83 13.10 9.07
N GLN A 57 -0.45 13.02 9.46
CA GLN A 57 -0.83 12.58 10.80
C GLN A 57 -0.57 11.08 11.00
N SER A 58 -0.73 10.23 9.97
CA SER A 58 -0.44 8.80 10.06
C SER A 58 1.06 8.47 10.17
N ILE A 59 1.93 9.31 9.59
CA ILE A 59 3.38 9.11 9.59
C ILE A 59 4.05 9.80 10.80
N SER A 60 3.38 10.79 11.40
CA SER A 60 3.94 11.55 12.51
C SER A 60 4.24 10.65 13.71
N PRO A 61 5.48 10.67 14.24
CA PRO A 61 5.89 9.84 15.38
C PRO A 61 5.18 10.18 16.69
N LEU A 62 4.40 11.28 16.70
CA LEU A 62 3.57 11.68 17.84
C LEU A 62 2.30 10.82 17.98
N PHE A 63 1.88 10.15 16.91
CA PHE A 63 0.72 9.26 16.94
C PHE A 63 1.22 7.82 16.94
N VAL A 64 0.90 7.11 18.01
CA VAL A 64 1.27 5.70 18.20
C VAL A 64 0.72 4.92 17.01
N VAL A 65 1.61 4.48 16.13
CA VAL A 65 1.24 3.73 14.92
C VAL A 65 0.73 2.36 15.35
N ASN A 66 -0.58 2.23 15.50
CA ASN A 66 -1.25 0.94 15.56
C ASN A 66 -1.03 0.23 14.20
N ALA A 67 -0.74 -1.07 14.22
CA ALA A 67 -0.68 -1.94 13.02
C ALA A 67 -1.81 -1.67 12.02
N GLU A 68 -3.01 -1.44 12.57
CA GLU A 68 -4.24 -1.21 11.83
C GLU A 68 -4.19 0.04 10.93
N ALA A 69 -3.24 0.95 11.16
CA ALA A 69 -3.08 2.17 10.38
C ALA A 69 -2.31 1.97 9.05
N TYR A 70 -1.41 0.97 8.95
CA TYR A 70 -0.61 0.75 7.74
C TYR A 70 -1.42 0.40 6.49
N PRO A 71 -2.38 -0.56 6.51
CA PRO A 71 -3.22 -0.80 5.35
C PRO A 71 -4.03 0.44 4.94
N ASN A 72 -4.54 1.22 5.89
CA ASN A 72 -5.22 2.47 5.61
C ASN A 72 -4.28 3.51 4.98
N LEU A 73 -3.04 3.60 5.46
CA LEU A 73 -2.02 4.50 4.90
C LEU A 73 -1.66 4.12 3.46
N LEU A 74 -1.55 2.83 3.16
CA LEU A 74 -1.31 2.34 1.80
C LEU A 74 -2.44 2.73 0.85
N ASP A 75 -3.70 2.62 1.28
CA ASP A 75 -4.85 3.03 0.47
C ASP A 75 -4.93 4.55 0.27
N LEU A 76 -4.52 5.34 1.27
CA LEU A 76 -4.40 6.80 1.14
C LEU A 76 -3.33 7.19 0.12
N ILE A 77 -2.16 6.54 0.18
CA ILE A 77 -1.06 6.78 -0.77
C ILE A 77 -1.47 6.35 -2.18
N ALA A 78 -2.18 5.22 -2.32
CA ALA A 78 -2.75 4.80 -3.60
C ALA A 78 -3.75 5.82 -4.17
N SER A 79 -4.55 6.44 -3.30
CA SER A 79 -5.50 7.49 -3.70
C SER A 79 -4.76 8.73 -4.24
N VAL A 80 -3.66 9.14 -3.60
CA VAL A 80 -2.79 10.23 -4.10
C VAL A 80 -2.17 9.87 -5.45
N GLU A 81 -1.74 8.62 -5.63
CA GLU A 81 -1.22 8.17 -6.93
C GLU A 81 -2.27 8.21 -8.03
N GLN A 82 -3.52 7.83 -7.72
CA GLN A 82 -4.62 7.93 -8.69
C GLN A 82 -4.88 9.39 -9.10
N TYR A 83 -4.78 10.34 -8.16
CA TYR A 83 -4.80 11.77 -8.48
C TYR A 83 -3.69 12.17 -9.43
N ARG A 84 -2.44 11.79 -9.11
CA ARG A 84 -1.27 12.11 -9.92
C ARG A 84 -1.42 11.57 -11.34
N ARG A 85 -1.83 10.31 -11.52
CA ARG A 85 -2.08 9.69 -12.83
C ARG A 85 -3.16 10.41 -13.62
N THR A 86 -4.25 10.81 -12.95
CA THR A 86 -5.34 11.55 -13.58
C THR A 86 -4.89 12.92 -14.06
N LEU A 87 -4.11 13.64 -13.25
CA LEU A 87 -3.55 14.94 -13.61
C LEU A 87 -2.54 14.82 -14.76
N LEU A 88 -1.67 13.81 -14.72
CA LEU A 88 -0.70 13.56 -15.78
C LEU A 88 -1.40 13.28 -17.12
N LYS A 89 -2.43 12.43 -17.12
CA LYS A 89 -3.21 12.16 -18.34
C LYS A 89 -3.83 13.44 -18.91
N LYS A 90 -4.44 14.28 -18.06
CA LYS A 90 -4.97 15.58 -18.49
C LYS A 90 -3.89 16.51 -19.05
N ALA A 91 -2.70 16.49 -18.45
CA ALA A 91 -1.55 17.25 -18.94
C ALA A 91 -1.08 16.77 -20.31
N GLU A 92 -0.99 15.46 -20.51
CA GLU A 92 -0.66 14.84 -21.80
C GLU A 92 -1.69 15.17 -22.87
N ASP A 93 -2.98 15.06 -22.55
CA ASP A 93 -4.09 15.42 -23.45
C ASP A 93 -4.00 16.92 -23.84
N ALA A 94 -3.70 17.81 -22.89
CA ALA A 94 -3.53 19.23 -23.14
C ALA A 94 -2.29 19.53 -24.02
N ILE A 95 -1.18 18.81 -23.85
CA ILE A 95 0.00 18.93 -24.73
C ILE A 95 -0.33 18.48 -26.15
N VAL A 96 -1.12 17.41 -26.33
CA VAL A 96 -1.56 16.95 -27.65
C VAL A 96 -2.48 17.97 -28.31
N TRP A 97 -3.42 18.52 -27.54
CA TRP A 97 -4.32 19.58 -28.00
C TRP A 97 -3.55 20.84 -28.44
N ASP A 98 -2.58 21.29 -27.66
CA ASP A 98 -1.74 22.46 -27.97
C ASP A 98 -0.99 22.29 -29.31
N LYS A 99 -0.43 21.10 -29.55
CA LYS A 99 0.21 20.76 -30.83
C LYS A 99 -0.78 20.85 -31.99
N ALA A 100 -2.02 20.39 -31.80
CA ALA A 100 -3.05 20.45 -32.83
C ALA A 100 -3.47 21.90 -33.14
N CYS A 101 -3.73 22.72 -32.11
CA CYS A 101 -4.07 24.14 -32.29
C CYS A 101 -2.94 24.91 -33.01
N THR A 102 -1.69 24.69 -32.59
CA THR A 102 -0.51 25.31 -33.22
C THR A 102 -0.38 24.86 -34.68
N GLY A 103 -0.55 23.58 -34.98
CA GLY A 103 -0.50 23.05 -36.34
C GLY A 103 -1.63 23.56 -37.26
N MET A 104 -2.79 23.90 -36.69
CA MET A 104 -3.92 24.51 -37.40
C MET A 104 -3.84 26.05 -37.48
N GLY A 105 -2.79 26.69 -36.95
CA GLY A 105 -2.65 28.14 -36.93
C GLY A 105 -3.61 28.86 -35.97
N ARG A 106 -4.22 28.15 -35.02
CA ARG A 106 -5.14 28.70 -34.01
C ARG A 106 -4.35 29.15 -32.77
N ILE A 107 -3.56 30.20 -32.95
CA ILE A 107 -2.61 30.67 -31.93
C ILE A 107 -3.36 31.15 -30.66
N ASP A 108 -4.54 31.76 -30.82
CA ASP A 108 -5.34 32.26 -29.69
C ASP A 108 -5.97 31.15 -28.83
N GLU A 109 -6.08 29.92 -29.37
CA GLU A 109 -6.59 28.73 -28.66
C GLU A 109 -5.45 27.83 -28.13
N ALA A 110 -4.19 28.18 -28.45
CA ALA A 110 -3.00 27.42 -28.03
C ALA A 110 -2.59 27.81 -26.60
N LEU A 111 -1.86 26.92 -25.95
CA LEU A 111 -1.36 27.18 -24.59
C LEU A 111 -0.33 28.32 -24.59
N THR A 112 -0.29 29.05 -23.49
CA THR A 112 0.78 30.02 -23.23
C THR A 112 2.11 29.30 -23.01
N THR A 113 3.22 30.04 -23.16
CA THR A 113 4.57 29.51 -22.91
C THR A 113 4.74 28.99 -21.48
N GLU A 114 4.12 29.66 -20.50
CA GLU A 114 4.17 29.27 -19.09
C GLU A 114 3.39 27.97 -18.84
N GLU A 115 2.19 27.84 -19.40
CA GLU A 115 1.39 26.61 -19.31
C GLU A 115 2.13 25.42 -19.94
N ARG A 116 2.71 25.59 -21.13
CA ARG A 116 3.54 24.55 -21.76
C ARG A 116 4.68 24.12 -20.84
N ALA A 117 5.43 25.08 -20.31
CA ALA A 117 6.57 24.79 -19.43
C ALA A 117 6.13 24.01 -18.19
N SER A 118 4.99 24.37 -17.59
CA SER A 118 4.41 23.67 -16.44
C SER A 118 4.00 22.23 -16.78
N LEU A 119 3.27 22.02 -17.88
CA LEU A 119 2.82 20.68 -18.31
C LEU A 119 4.01 19.78 -18.67
N TYR A 120 4.99 20.29 -19.39
CA TYR A 120 6.23 19.54 -19.70
C TYR A 120 7.03 19.23 -18.44
N GLY A 121 7.10 20.15 -17.47
CA GLY A 121 7.70 19.90 -16.17
C GLY A 121 7.05 18.72 -15.45
N MET A 122 5.71 18.67 -15.43
CA MET A 122 4.95 17.55 -14.88
C MET A 122 5.27 16.23 -15.59
N ALA A 123 5.23 16.21 -16.92
CA ALA A 123 5.50 15.01 -17.71
C ALA A 123 6.94 14.49 -17.50
N ASN A 124 7.92 15.39 -17.42
CA ASN A 124 9.33 15.02 -17.21
C ASN A 124 9.60 14.38 -15.85
N LEU A 125 8.82 14.71 -14.82
CA LEU A 125 8.97 14.16 -13.47
C LEU A 125 8.16 12.88 -13.25
N ALA A 126 7.26 12.53 -14.17
CA ALA A 126 6.28 11.46 -13.98
C ALA A 126 6.91 10.09 -13.67
N ALA A 127 7.99 9.72 -14.36
CA ALA A 127 8.67 8.45 -14.17
C ALA A 127 9.35 8.37 -12.79
N ALA A 128 10.10 9.41 -12.42
CA ALA A 128 10.78 9.47 -11.12
C ALA A 128 9.78 9.46 -9.95
N GLN A 129 8.65 10.16 -10.09
CA GLN A 129 7.59 10.15 -9.08
C GLN A 129 6.92 8.77 -8.96
N ARG A 130 6.75 8.05 -10.08
CA ARG A 130 6.21 6.70 -10.08
C ARG A 130 7.15 5.71 -9.39
N GLU A 131 8.44 5.79 -9.69
CA GLU A 131 9.46 4.98 -9.00
C GLU A 131 9.42 5.22 -7.48
N LEU A 132 9.35 6.49 -7.05
CA LEU A 132 9.24 6.85 -5.64
C LEU A 132 7.97 6.29 -5.00
N PHE A 133 6.82 6.36 -5.68
CA PHE A 133 5.58 5.76 -5.19
C PHE A 133 5.73 4.25 -4.93
N ILE A 134 6.32 3.51 -5.87
CA ILE A 134 6.51 2.06 -5.73
C ILE A 134 7.47 1.73 -4.60
N ALA A 135 8.55 2.49 -4.43
CA ALA A 135 9.47 2.32 -3.31
C ALA A 135 8.78 2.54 -1.96
N ILE A 136 7.97 3.60 -1.83
CA ILE A 136 7.20 3.90 -0.61
C ILE A 136 6.23 2.76 -0.29
N VAL A 137 5.47 2.29 -1.29
CA VAL A 137 4.54 1.17 -1.12
C VAL A 137 5.27 -0.10 -0.69
N ALA A 138 6.38 -0.45 -1.36
CA ALA A 138 7.17 -1.63 -1.04
C ALA A 138 7.67 -1.60 0.41
N ASP A 139 8.19 -0.46 0.86
CA ASP A 139 8.72 -0.31 2.21
C ASP A 139 7.63 -0.28 3.27
N LEU A 140 6.49 0.36 3.01
CA LEU A 140 5.33 0.32 3.91
C LEU A 140 4.78 -1.10 4.08
N CYS A 141 4.70 -1.88 2.99
CA CYS A 141 4.32 -3.29 3.05
C CYS A 141 5.30 -4.09 3.95
N LYS A 142 6.62 -3.85 3.81
CA LYS A 142 7.62 -4.50 4.70
C LYS A 142 7.43 -4.08 6.15
N MET A 143 7.26 -2.78 6.41
CA MET A 143 7.11 -2.24 7.76
C MET A 143 5.90 -2.85 8.47
N ASP A 144 4.76 -2.96 7.78
CA ASP A 144 3.57 -3.59 8.33
C ASP A 144 3.79 -5.08 8.64
N ILE A 145 4.39 -5.84 7.72
CA ILE A 145 4.72 -7.25 7.97
C ILE A 145 5.67 -7.42 9.17
N PHE A 146 6.70 -6.59 9.28
CA PHE A 146 7.62 -6.63 10.41
C PHE A 146 6.97 -6.18 11.72
N TYR A 147 6.05 -5.23 11.66
CA TYR A 147 5.26 -4.85 12.83
C TYR A 147 4.40 -6.03 13.29
N LEU A 148 3.65 -6.67 12.38
CA LEU A 148 2.79 -7.81 12.69
C LEU A 148 3.61 -8.96 13.29
N LEU A 149 4.83 -9.19 12.79
CA LEU A 149 5.74 -10.19 13.33
C LEU A 149 6.21 -9.91 14.77
N ARG A 150 6.29 -8.64 15.16
CA ARG A 150 6.76 -8.22 16.49
C ARG A 150 5.62 -8.05 17.49
N SER A 151 4.38 -8.02 17.02
CA SER A 151 3.21 -7.82 17.87
C SER A 151 2.85 -9.09 18.61
N GLU A 152 2.63 -8.98 19.93
CA GLU A 152 2.21 -10.10 20.77
C GLU A 152 0.77 -10.57 20.44
N ASP A 153 -0.04 -9.68 19.87
CA ASP A 153 -1.47 -9.89 19.60
C ASP A 153 -1.74 -10.56 18.24
N HIS A 154 -0.76 -10.60 17.34
CA HIS A 154 -0.96 -11.09 15.98
C HIS A 154 -0.43 -12.51 15.81
N HIS A 155 -1.21 -13.38 15.18
CA HIS A 155 -0.80 -14.74 14.90
C HIS A 155 -0.03 -14.81 13.58
N LEU A 156 0.81 -15.83 13.43
CA LEU A 156 1.50 -16.11 12.16
C LEU A 156 0.53 -16.16 10.97
N THR A 157 -0.69 -16.66 11.18
CA THR A 157 -1.75 -16.70 10.18
C THR A 157 -2.08 -15.31 9.64
N ASP A 158 -2.10 -14.28 10.50
CA ASP A 158 -2.38 -12.90 10.11
C ASP A 158 -1.22 -12.32 9.30
N VAL A 159 0.02 -12.64 9.68
CA VAL A 159 1.22 -12.26 8.91
C VAL A 159 1.20 -12.89 7.52
N MET A 160 0.89 -14.18 7.42
CA MET A 160 0.83 -14.91 6.15
C MET A 160 -0.30 -14.40 5.26
N LEU A 161 -1.48 -14.12 5.85
CA LEU A 161 -2.59 -13.50 5.15
C LEU A 161 -2.17 -12.14 4.59
N ARG A 162 -1.58 -11.27 5.42
CA ARG A 162 -1.14 -9.94 4.98
C ARG A 162 -0.08 -10.01 3.90
N LEU A 163 0.88 -10.93 4.01
CA LEU A 163 1.92 -11.16 3.02
C LEU A 163 1.31 -11.56 1.66
N SER A 164 0.31 -12.43 1.67
CA SER A 164 -0.41 -12.85 0.45
C SER A 164 -1.23 -11.72 -0.17
N GLN A 165 -1.80 -10.83 0.65
CA GLN A 165 -2.55 -9.68 0.17
C GLN A 165 -1.64 -8.61 -0.45
N TYR A 166 -0.47 -8.35 0.14
CA TYR A 166 0.49 -7.38 -0.42
C TYR A 166 1.26 -7.89 -1.63
N PHE A 167 1.58 -9.18 -1.64
CA PHE A 167 2.44 -9.78 -2.66
C PHE A 167 1.80 -11.04 -3.27
N PRO A 168 0.70 -10.87 -4.03
CA PRO A 168 -0.07 -12.00 -4.57
C PRO A 168 0.73 -12.86 -5.58
N TRP A 169 1.82 -12.33 -6.13
CA TRP A 169 2.71 -13.05 -7.05
C TRP A 169 3.81 -13.86 -6.36
N LEU A 170 3.92 -13.79 -5.03
CA LEU A 170 4.80 -14.71 -4.35
C LEU A 170 4.30 -16.14 -4.58
N PRO A 171 5.18 -17.10 -4.87
CA PRO A 171 4.81 -18.50 -5.02
C PRO A 171 4.51 -19.12 -3.65
N LEU A 172 3.46 -18.63 -2.99
CA LEU A 172 2.87 -19.19 -1.78
C LEU A 172 1.89 -20.27 -2.27
N ARG A 173 2.42 -21.47 -2.53
CA ARG A 173 1.76 -22.78 -2.78
C ARG A 173 0.26 -22.78 -3.12
N ASP A 174 -0.14 -23.29 -4.30
CA ASP A 174 -1.48 -23.78 -4.73
C ASP A 174 -2.74 -22.99 -4.31
N SER A 175 -2.61 -21.84 -3.65
CA SER A 175 -3.71 -21.01 -3.25
C SER A 175 -4.13 -20.20 -4.47
N VAL A 176 -5.42 -20.29 -4.76
CA VAL A 176 -6.11 -19.34 -5.65
C VAL A 176 -5.61 -17.93 -5.29
N PRO A 177 -5.20 -17.11 -6.28
CA PRO A 177 -4.81 -15.73 -6.03
C PRO A 177 -5.86 -15.08 -5.13
N ILE A 178 -5.47 -14.64 -3.95
CA ILE A 178 -6.37 -13.93 -3.07
C ILE A 178 -6.59 -12.57 -3.72
N ASP A 179 -7.84 -12.24 -4.01
CA ASP A 179 -8.20 -10.89 -4.44
C ASP A 179 -7.73 -9.91 -3.38
N SER A 180 -6.69 -9.14 -3.72
CA SER A 180 -6.14 -8.19 -2.78
C SER A 180 -7.10 -7.01 -2.64
N PRO A 181 -7.45 -6.62 -1.40
CA PRO A 181 -8.33 -5.48 -1.18
C PRO A 181 -7.65 -4.14 -1.51
N PHE A 182 -6.33 -4.10 -1.64
CA PHE A 182 -5.56 -2.86 -1.66
C PHE A 182 -5.59 -2.12 -2.99
N LEU A 183 -5.80 -0.81 -2.91
CA LEU A 183 -5.95 0.04 -4.08
C LEU A 183 -4.66 0.15 -4.91
N PHE A 184 -3.48 0.06 -4.28
CA PHE A 184 -2.20 0.19 -5.01
C PHE A 184 -1.96 -0.93 -6.02
N LEU A 185 -2.52 -2.13 -5.80
CA LEU A 185 -2.41 -3.26 -6.74
C LEU A 185 -3.32 -3.09 -7.96
N ARG A 186 -4.29 -2.17 -7.89
CA ARG A 186 -5.13 -1.78 -9.04
C ARG A 186 -4.49 -0.69 -9.90
N ALA A 187 -3.29 -0.23 -9.57
CA ALA A 187 -2.63 0.91 -10.21
C ALA A 187 -1.85 0.57 -11.49
N ASP A 188 -2.28 -0.44 -12.26
CA ASP A 188 -1.66 -0.92 -13.52
C ASP A 188 -0.13 -1.07 -13.43
N LEU A 189 0.32 -1.92 -12.50
CA LEU A 189 1.75 -2.15 -12.29
C LEU A 189 2.40 -2.80 -13.52
N ASP A 190 3.47 -2.19 -14.02
CA ASP A 190 4.30 -2.78 -15.08
C ASP A 190 5.24 -3.86 -14.52
N GLU A 191 5.95 -4.58 -15.40
CA GLU A 191 6.84 -5.67 -14.98
C GLU A 191 7.99 -5.20 -14.06
N PRO A 192 8.74 -4.13 -14.36
CA PRO A 192 9.72 -3.56 -13.43
C PRO A 192 9.16 -3.24 -12.04
N GLU A 193 7.99 -2.61 -11.98
CA GLU A 193 7.33 -2.23 -10.72
C GLU A 193 6.88 -3.46 -9.93
N ARG A 194 6.34 -4.47 -10.61
CA ARG A 194 6.01 -5.76 -10.00
C ARG A 194 7.24 -6.45 -9.45
N ASN A 195 8.36 -6.41 -10.16
CA ASN A 195 9.61 -7.01 -9.70
C ASN A 195 10.11 -6.34 -8.41
N LEU A 196 10.02 -5.00 -8.30
CA LEU A 196 10.37 -4.29 -7.07
C LEU A 196 9.50 -4.73 -5.87
N LEU A 197 8.19 -4.82 -6.07
CA LEU A 197 7.28 -5.34 -5.04
C LEU A 197 7.54 -6.82 -4.72
N LEU A 198 7.87 -7.63 -5.73
CA LEU A 198 8.18 -9.03 -5.53
C LEU A 198 9.46 -9.22 -4.72
N GLU A 199 10.51 -8.43 -4.97
CA GLU A 199 11.73 -8.45 -4.16
C GLU A 199 11.46 -8.04 -2.71
N ALA A 200 10.59 -7.06 -2.49
CA ALA A 200 10.12 -6.72 -1.15
C ALA A 200 9.43 -7.90 -0.46
N GLY A 201 8.51 -8.58 -1.17
CA GLY A 201 7.84 -9.77 -0.69
C GLY A 201 8.79 -10.92 -0.37
N LYS A 202 9.78 -11.18 -1.25
CA LYS A 202 10.82 -12.19 -1.03
C LYS A 202 11.65 -11.88 0.21
N SER A 203 12.01 -10.62 0.43
CA SER A 203 12.73 -10.19 1.63
C SER A 203 11.93 -10.45 2.91
N CYS A 204 10.63 -10.14 2.92
CA CYS A 204 9.75 -10.44 4.04
C CYS A 204 9.65 -11.95 4.28
N TYR A 205 9.43 -12.73 3.22
CA TYR A 205 9.35 -14.18 3.29
C TYR A 205 10.65 -14.81 3.81
N GLN A 206 11.81 -14.37 3.31
CA GLN A 206 13.11 -14.85 3.77
C GLN A 206 13.29 -14.58 5.27
N THR A 207 12.87 -13.42 5.76
CA THR A 207 12.94 -13.12 7.19
C THR A 207 12.10 -14.07 8.03
N LEU A 208 10.92 -14.48 7.55
CA LEU A 208 10.09 -15.49 8.22
C LEU A 208 10.80 -16.85 8.29
N VAL A 209 11.44 -17.26 7.19
CA VAL A 209 12.24 -18.50 7.13
C VAL A 209 13.44 -18.44 8.08
N ASP A 210 14.13 -17.31 8.13
CA ASP A 210 15.29 -17.13 9.01
C ASP A 210 14.87 -17.17 10.49
N LEU A 211 13.76 -16.52 10.84
CA LEU A 211 13.18 -16.54 12.19
C LEU A 211 12.76 -17.96 12.59
N TYR A 212 12.18 -18.72 11.65
CA TYR A 212 11.85 -20.13 11.85
C TYR A 212 13.06 -20.97 12.19
N GLU A 213 14.08 -20.92 11.34
CA GLU A 213 15.30 -21.73 11.48
C GLU A 213 16.07 -21.34 12.74
N TRP A 214 16.09 -20.04 13.09
CA TRP A 214 16.63 -19.57 14.36
C TRP A 214 15.87 -20.18 15.55
N THR A 215 14.54 -20.12 15.53
CA THR A 215 13.68 -20.66 16.61
C THR A 215 13.87 -22.17 16.76
N LYS A 216 13.94 -22.89 15.64
CA LYS A 216 14.19 -24.35 15.62
C LYS A 216 15.56 -24.71 16.20
N LYS A 217 16.60 -23.91 15.94
CA LYS A 217 17.95 -24.09 16.51
C LYS A 217 18.02 -23.77 18.00
N GLN A 218 17.26 -22.79 18.48
CA GLN A 218 17.19 -22.50 19.92
C GLN A 218 16.42 -23.59 20.68
N ASN A 219 15.35 -24.12 20.07
CA ASN A 219 14.48 -25.13 20.67
C ASN A 219 15.02 -26.57 20.59
N SER A 220 16.29 -26.79 20.24
CA SER A 220 16.97 -28.06 20.53
C SER A 220 17.26 -28.23 22.03
N ASP A 221 17.13 -27.15 22.82
CA ASP A 221 17.09 -27.17 24.28
C ASP A 221 15.74 -26.57 24.76
N GLU A 222 14.76 -27.46 25.00
CA GLU A 222 13.60 -27.31 25.91
C GLU A 222 12.53 -26.19 25.66
N TYR A 223 11.33 -26.62 25.19
CA TYR A 223 9.98 -25.99 25.19
C TYR A 223 9.75 -24.52 24.75
N VAL A 224 9.21 -24.32 23.52
CA VAL A 224 8.09 -23.38 23.25
C VAL A 224 7.21 -23.93 22.10
N LEU A 225 5.98 -24.33 22.42
CA LEU A 225 5.09 -25.16 21.57
C LEU A 225 4.07 -24.39 20.71
N THR A 226 4.13 -23.07 20.56
CA THR A 226 3.05 -22.32 19.86
C THR A 226 3.45 -21.71 18.51
N LEU A 227 4.66 -21.19 18.35
CA LEU A 227 5.15 -20.68 17.05
C LEU A 227 5.64 -21.81 16.13
N SER A 228 6.18 -22.87 16.74
CA SER A 228 6.78 -24.01 16.03
C SER A 228 5.75 -24.77 15.18
N TRP A 229 4.60 -25.17 15.71
CA TRP A 229 3.66 -26.02 14.95
C TRP A 229 3.00 -25.31 13.77
N THR A 230 2.69 -24.02 13.88
CA THR A 230 2.07 -23.25 12.79
C THR A 230 3.08 -22.99 11.67
N LEU A 231 4.32 -22.56 11.98
CA LEU A 231 5.38 -22.44 10.98
C LEU A 231 5.78 -23.81 10.38
N VAL A 232 5.88 -24.87 11.20
CA VAL A 232 6.15 -26.25 10.73
C VAL A 232 5.06 -26.72 9.78
N PHE A 233 3.78 -26.48 10.08
CA PHE A 233 2.66 -26.89 9.23
C PHE A 233 2.66 -26.15 7.89
N PHE A 234 3.01 -24.86 7.86
CA PHE A 234 3.09 -24.08 6.63
C PHE A 234 4.37 -24.38 5.82
N LEU A 235 5.52 -24.60 6.46
CA LEU A 235 6.79 -24.87 5.78
C LEU A 235 6.95 -26.33 5.32
N ASN A 236 6.51 -27.32 6.12
CA ASN A 236 6.61 -28.74 5.71
C ASN A 236 5.63 -29.12 4.60
N GLN A 237 4.55 -28.36 4.39
CA GLN A 237 3.66 -28.57 3.26
C GLN A 237 4.25 -28.11 1.91
N GLY A 238 5.26 -27.23 1.92
CA GLY A 238 6.04 -26.87 0.74
C GLY A 238 7.14 -27.88 0.39
N ALA A 239 7.68 -28.63 1.37
CA ALA A 239 8.74 -29.60 1.13
C ALA A 239 8.25 -30.92 0.49
N ALA A 240 6.99 -31.30 0.74
CA ALA A 240 6.41 -32.56 0.23
C ALA A 240 6.11 -32.56 -1.28
N SER A 241 6.12 -31.41 -1.97
CA SER A 241 5.85 -31.36 -3.42
C SER A 241 7.09 -31.58 -4.31
N LYS A 242 8.29 -31.65 -3.72
CA LYS A 242 9.55 -31.93 -4.45
C LYS A 242 9.91 -33.41 -4.54
N SER A 243 9.17 -34.33 -3.92
CA SER A 243 9.53 -35.75 -3.87
C SER A 243 8.70 -36.70 -4.74
N THR A 244 7.83 -36.21 -5.63
CA THR A 244 6.98 -37.06 -6.49
C THR A 244 7.18 -36.88 -7.99
N HIS A 245 8.29 -36.28 -8.44
CA HIS A 245 8.67 -36.23 -9.87
C HIS A 245 10.10 -36.73 -10.13
N SER A 246 10.40 -37.94 -9.67
CA SER A 246 11.47 -38.75 -10.27
C SER A 246 11.08 -40.23 -10.21
N GLY A 247 10.37 -40.70 -11.23
CA GLY A 247 9.97 -42.10 -11.29
C GLY A 247 9.35 -42.47 -12.62
N HIS A 248 10.17 -43.07 -13.47
CA HIS A 248 9.82 -43.93 -14.61
C HIS A 248 9.45 -43.26 -15.93
N GLN A 249 10.44 -43.22 -16.82
CA GLN A 249 10.23 -43.66 -18.20
C GLN A 249 11.49 -44.36 -18.71
N GLU A 250 11.59 -45.67 -18.45
CA GLU A 250 12.38 -46.59 -19.26
C GLU A 250 11.43 -47.59 -19.90
N ARG A 251 11.64 -47.77 -21.21
CA ARG A 251 10.99 -48.66 -22.20
C ARG A 251 9.83 -48.08 -22.98
#